data_AF-A0A1V5BQK4-F1
#
_entry.id   AF-A0A1V5BQK4-F1
#
_cell.length_a   1.000
_cell.length_b   1.000
_cell.length_c   1.000
_cell.angle_alpha   90.00
_cell.angle_beta   90.00
_cell.angle_gamma   90.00
#
_symmetry.space_group_name_H-M   'P 1'
#
loop_
_entity.id
_entity.type
_entity.pdbx_description
1 polymer ?
#
loop_
_entity_poly.entity_id
_entity_poly.type
_entity_poly.pdbx_seq_one_letter_code
_entity_poly.pdbx_strand_id
1 'polypeptide(L)'
;MVKARNVMIKIEPNLVLRGTVYEPKKLSLKKAVKDLFGMVVIVRILAPAEIYGGKICAALDRQHPRDLFDIKLLLENEGITEAIRKSFIIHLVSHDRPMAELLNPNFVDLEKTFNADFEGMTVLKVSREELEDTRDNLVRTIKEGLTDRERQFILSIKKGDPDWTLIGLEGVDRLPAIQWKLLNIKKMGKDKHKQAQRKLETCLGR
;
A
#
# COMPACT_ATOMS: atom_id res chain seq x y z
N MET A 1 6.35 23.52 1.25
CA MET A 1 6.91 23.91 2.56
C MET A 1 6.08 25.06 3.10
N VAL A 2 5.68 25.02 4.37
CA VAL A 2 5.05 26.15 5.06
C VAL A 2 5.98 26.60 6.18
N LYS A 3 6.29 27.89 6.22
CA LYS A 3 7.13 28.50 7.26
C LYS A 3 6.26 29.42 8.10
N ALA A 4 6.31 29.26 9.42
CA ALA A 4 5.67 30.18 10.35
C ALA A 4 6.57 30.35 11.58
N ARG A 5 6.89 31.60 11.92
CA ARG A 5 7.89 31.94 12.95
C ARG A 5 9.21 31.20 12.67
N ASN A 6 9.69 30.38 13.62
CA ASN A 6 10.90 29.56 13.50
C ASN A 6 10.60 28.07 13.23
N VAL A 7 9.37 27.73 12.82
CA VAL A 7 8.98 26.35 12.51
C VAL A 7 8.84 26.20 11.00
N MET A 8 9.40 25.10 10.50
CA MET A 8 9.32 24.73 9.09
C MET A 8 8.56 23.41 8.97
N ILE A 9 7.39 23.45 8.31
CA ILE A 9 6.57 22.27 8.06
C ILE A 9 6.78 21.83 6.62
N LYS A 10 7.32 20.62 6.44
CA LYS A 10 7.39 19.96 5.14
C LYS A 10 6.01 19.41 4.79
N ILE A 11 5.51 19.79 3.61
CA ILE A 11 4.27 19.25 3.05
C ILE A 11 4.68 18.44 1.83
N GLU A 12 4.36 17.15 1.85
CA GLU A 12 4.64 16.22 0.77
C GLU A 12 3.31 15.78 0.14
N PRO A 13 2.94 16.33 -1.02
CA PRO A 13 1.74 15.86 -1.72
C PRO A 13 1.96 14.45 -2.25
N ASN A 14 1.04 13.54 -1.95
CA ASN A 14 1.03 12.21 -2.55
C ASN A 14 0.27 12.27 -3.89
N LEU A 15 0.96 11.92 -4.97
CA LEU A 15 0.42 11.94 -6.34
C LEU A 15 0.24 10.54 -6.94
N VAL A 16 0.30 9.47 -6.11
CA VAL A 16 0.24 8.08 -6.56
C VAL A 16 -1.09 7.79 -7.24
N LEU A 17 -2.23 7.86 -6.54
CA LEU A 17 -3.54 7.56 -7.13
C LEU A 17 -4.17 8.75 -7.86
N ARG A 18 -3.89 9.98 -7.39
CA ARG A 18 -4.55 11.24 -7.84
C ARG A 18 -6.09 11.15 -7.78
N GLY A 19 -6.59 10.56 -6.70
CA GLY A 19 -7.99 10.30 -6.40
C GLY A 19 -8.06 9.44 -5.14
N THR A 20 -9.27 9.03 -4.75
CA THR A 20 -9.48 8.18 -3.56
C THR A 20 -10.22 6.92 -3.95
N VAL A 21 -9.88 5.80 -3.32
CA VAL A 21 -10.55 4.50 -3.48
C VAL A 21 -11.85 4.47 -2.70
N TYR A 22 -11.86 5.06 -1.51
CA TYR A 22 -13.03 5.19 -0.66
C TYR A 22 -13.29 6.64 -0.29
N GLU A 23 -14.50 6.94 0.16
CA GLU A 23 -14.85 8.28 0.63
C GLU A 23 -13.96 8.70 1.82
N PRO A 24 -13.30 9.89 1.75
CA PRO A 24 -12.48 10.38 2.85
C PRO A 24 -13.32 10.65 4.11
N LYS A 25 -12.73 10.37 5.28
CA LYS A 25 -13.40 10.49 6.59
C LYS A 25 -12.92 11.72 7.36
N LYS A 26 -13.76 12.22 8.27
CA LYS A 26 -13.34 13.22 9.27
C LYS A 26 -12.76 12.49 10.48
N LEU A 27 -11.56 12.86 10.90
CA LEU A 27 -10.91 12.32 12.09
C LEU A 27 -10.58 13.45 13.06
N SER A 28 -10.93 13.25 14.33
CA SER A 28 -10.56 14.15 15.43
C SER A 28 -9.27 13.69 16.09
N LEU A 29 -8.55 14.62 16.71
CA LEU A 29 -7.37 14.32 17.52
C LEU A 29 -7.68 13.26 18.60
N LYS A 30 -6.69 12.41 18.90
CA LYS A 30 -6.77 11.50 20.06
C LYS A 30 -6.83 12.30 21.36
N LYS A 31 -7.50 11.74 22.38
CA LYS A 31 -7.67 12.39 23.69
C LYS A 31 -6.35 12.90 24.27
N ALA A 32 -5.30 12.07 24.28
CA ALA A 32 -3.99 12.46 24.78
C ALA A 32 -3.41 13.73 24.12
N VAL A 33 -3.64 13.93 22.82
CA VAL A 33 -3.20 15.13 22.10
C VAL A 33 -4.07 16.33 22.44
N LYS A 34 -5.39 16.14 22.60
CA LYS A 34 -6.32 17.18 23.04
C LYS A 34 -5.96 17.68 24.44
N ASP A 35 -5.69 16.75 25.36
CA ASP A 35 -5.36 17.06 26.75
C ASP A 35 -4.01 17.78 26.84
N LEU A 36 -3.02 17.38 26.03
CA LEU A 36 -1.69 18.00 26.01
C LEU A 36 -1.69 19.42 25.44
N PHE A 37 -2.44 19.68 24.37
CA PHE A 37 -2.40 20.95 23.63
C PHE A 37 -3.62 21.84 23.86
N GLY A 38 -4.62 21.39 24.63
CA GLY A 38 -5.84 22.13 24.91
C GLY A 38 -6.65 22.50 23.66
N MET A 39 -6.52 21.73 22.58
CA MET A 39 -7.10 22.06 21.28
C MET A 39 -7.90 20.92 20.67
N VAL A 40 -8.98 21.27 19.95
CA VAL A 40 -9.77 20.34 19.17
C VAL A 40 -9.60 20.65 17.70
N VAL A 41 -9.06 19.69 16.96
CA VAL A 41 -8.95 19.76 15.51
C VAL A 41 -9.67 18.55 14.92
N ILE A 42 -10.41 18.79 13.84
CA ILE A 42 -11.02 17.75 12.99
C ILE A 42 -10.48 17.96 11.59
N VAL A 43 -9.84 16.93 11.04
CA VAL A 43 -9.24 16.97 9.70
C VAL A 43 -9.88 15.92 8.80
N ARG A 44 -9.90 16.18 7.49
CA ARG A 44 -10.29 15.18 6.49
C ARG A 44 -9.08 14.29 6.21
N ILE A 45 -9.25 12.98 6.33
CA ILE A 45 -8.24 11.96 6.05
C ILE A 45 -8.76 10.99 4.99
N LEU A 46 -7.85 10.30 4.31
CA LEU A 46 -8.21 9.11 3.55
C LEU A 46 -8.90 8.08 4.45
N ALA A 47 -9.78 7.27 3.88
CA ALA A 47 -10.39 6.19 4.64
C ALA A 47 -9.28 5.28 5.23
N PRO A 48 -9.42 4.76 6.46
CA PRO A 48 -8.40 3.91 7.09
C PRO A 48 -7.97 2.73 6.20
N ALA A 49 -8.92 2.08 5.55
CA ALA A 49 -8.64 0.99 4.61
C ALA A 49 -7.78 1.44 3.41
N GLU A 50 -7.97 2.67 2.94
CA GLU A 50 -7.16 3.25 1.88
C GLU A 50 -5.72 3.51 2.33
N ILE A 51 -5.57 4.10 3.52
CA ILE A 51 -4.26 4.37 4.14
C ILE A 51 -3.47 3.06 4.28
N TYR A 52 -4.08 2.03 4.85
CA TYR A 52 -3.39 0.75 5.05
C TYR A 52 -3.11 0.01 3.74
N GLY A 53 -4.00 0.06 2.75
CA GLY A 53 -3.72 -0.52 1.43
C GLY A 53 -2.48 0.10 0.77
N GLY A 54 -2.32 1.42 0.88
CA GLY A 54 -1.11 2.11 0.43
C GLY A 54 0.13 1.76 1.24
N LYS A 55 0.02 1.63 2.58
CA LYS A 55 1.12 1.21 3.46
C LYS A 55 1.59 -0.21 3.16
N ILE A 56 0.68 -1.14 2.87
CA ILE A 56 1.04 -2.51 2.45
C ILE A 56 1.85 -2.46 1.16
N CYS A 57 1.39 -1.68 0.17
CA CYS A 57 2.10 -1.55 -1.09
C CYS A 57 3.51 -0.97 -0.89
N ALA A 58 3.66 0.06 -0.05
CA ALA A 58 4.96 0.61 0.29
C ALA A 58 5.85 -0.40 1.02
N ALA A 59 5.31 -1.12 2.02
CA ALA A 59 6.04 -2.14 2.77
C ALA A 59 6.60 -3.25 1.86
N LEU A 60 5.80 -3.72 0.90
CA LEU A 60 6.22 -4.74 -0.06
C LEU A 60 7.22 -4.22 -1.09
N ASP A 61 7.17 -2.92 -1.41
CA ASP A 61 8.06 -2.30 -2.37
C ASP A 61 9.45 -2.02 -1.80
N ARG A 62 9.50 -1.14 -0.80
CA ARG A 62 10.75 -0.59 -0.24
C ARG A 62 11.22 -1.28 1.02
N GLN A 63 10.35 -2.06 1.69
CA GLN A 63 10.67 -2.80 2.91
C GLN A 63 11.33 -1.96 4.02
N HIS A 64 10.99 -0.67 4.08
CA HIS A 64 11.57 0.23 5.07
C HIS A 64 11.07 -0.13 6.48
N PRO A 65 11.91 -0.16 7.53
CA PRO A 65 11.53 -0.51 8.90
C PRO A 65 10.27 0.21 9.41
N ARG A 66 10.14 1.52 9.17
CA ARG A 66 8.92 2.29 9.45
C ARG A 66 7.63 1.74 8.83
N ASP A 67 7.66 1.30 7.57
CA ASP A 67 6.47 0.70 6.94
C ASP A 67 6.17 -0.66 7.55
N LEU A 68 7.20 -1.47 7.77
CA LEU A 68 7.06 -2.78 8.40
C LEU A 68 6.50 -2.65 9.82
N PHE A 69 6.91 -1.63 10.57
CA PHE A 69 6.35 -1.33 11.88
C PHE A 69 4.87 -0.95 11.81
N ASP A 70 4.48 -0.11 10.85
CA ASP A 70 3.06 0.21 10.62
C ASP A 70 2.24 -1.05 10.28
N ILE A 71 2.82 -1.98 9.51
CA ILE A 71 2.18 -3.26 9.18
C ILE A 71 2.14 -4.20 10.39
N LYS A 72 3.18 -4.24 11.22
CA LYS A 72 3.18 -5.02 12.47
C LYS A 72 1.98 -4.62 13.32
N LEU A 73 1.83 -3.31 13.56
CA LEU A 73 0.70 -2.77 14.31
C LEU A 73 -0.64 -3.09 13.66
N LEU A 74 -0.74 -3.07 12.32
CA LEU A 74 -1.96 -3.49 11.63
C LEU A 74 -2.28 -4.97 11.90
N LEU A 75 -1.32 -5.87 11.71
CA LEU A 75 -1.50 -7.31 11.83
C LEU A 75 -1.80 -7.75 13.26
N GLU A 76 -1.23 -7.09 14.26
CA GLU A 76 -1.47 -7.38 15.69
C GLU A 76 -2.82 -6.88 16.21
N ASN A 77 -3.49 -6.00 15.45
CA ASN A 77 -4.77 -5.41 15.85
C ASN A 77 -5.89 -5.88 14.92
N GLU A 78 -6.20 -5.10 13.88
CA GLU A 78 -7.36 -5.34 13.01
C GLU A 78 -7.11 -6.46 11.99
N GLY A 79 -5.84 -6.69 11.62
CA GLY A 79 -5.48 -7.55 10.51
C GLY A 79 -5.86 -6.96 9.15
N ILE A 80 -5.69 -7.75 8.09
CA ILE A 80 -6.00 -7.33 6.72
C ILE A 80 -7.47 -7.67 6.40
N THR A 81 -8.35 -6.70 6.62
CA THR A 81 -9.77 -6.81 6.26
C THR A 81 -9.98 -6.82 4.74
N GLU A 82 -11.17 -7.24 4.28
CA GLU A 82 -11.53 -7.18 2.85
C GLU A 82 -11.36 -5.78 2.27
N ALA A 83 -11.78 -4.74 2.99
CA ALA A 83 -11.67 -3.36 2.52
C ALA A 83 -10.20 -2.92 2.35
N ILE A 84 -9.33 -3.30 3.30
CA ILE A 84 -7.88 -3.06 3.22
C ILE A 84 -7.29 -3.83 2.04
N ARG A 85 -7.64 -5.12 1.88
CA ARG A 85 -7.14 -5.96 0.80
C ARG A 85 -7.54 -5.42 -0.57
N LYS A 86 -8.81 -5.03 -0.76
CA LYS A 86 -9.28 -4.38 -2.00
C LYS A 86 -8.56 -3.07 -2.28
N SER A 87 -8.33 -2.24 -1.27
CA SER A 87 -7.52 -1.02 -1.42
C SER A 87 -6.07 -1.33 -1.82
N PHE A 88 -5.44 -2.33 -1.18
CA PHE A 88 -4.11 -2.79 -1.54
C PHE A 88 -4.07 -3.22 -3.02
N ILE A 89 -5.06 -3.97 -3.49
CA ILE A 89 -5.16 -4.38 -4.90
C ILE A 89 -5.21 -3.15 -5.82
N ILE A 90 -5.99 -2.12 -5.49
CA ILE A 90 -6.03 -0.88 -6.27
C ILE A 90 -4.67 -0.18 -6.28
N HIS A 91 -3.97 -0.10 -5.15
CA HIS A 91 -2.61 0.45 -5.10
C HIS A 91 -1.62 -0.39 -5.92
N LEU A 92 -1.69 -1.72 -5.82
CA LEU A 92 -0.86 -2.68 -6.55
C LEU A 92 -0.99 -2.51 -8.07
N VAL A 93 -2.24 -2.45 -8.58
CA VAL A 93 -2.48 -2.29 -10.01
C VAL A 93 -2.17 -0.87 -10.50
N SER A 94 -2.12 0.11 -9.60
CA SER A 94 -1.72 1.48 -9.88
C SER A 94 -0.21 1.71 -9.80
N HIS A 95 0.54 0.78 -9.22
CA HIS A 95 1.96 0.95 -8.92
C HIS A 95 2.82 0.89 -10.19
N ASP A 96 3.96 1.58 -10.22
CA ASP A 96 4.87 1.56 -11.38
C ASP A 96 5.61 0.24 -11.52
N ARG A 97 5.99 -0.39 -10.40
CA ARG A 97 6.64 -1.71 -10.41
C ARG A 97 5.76 -2.83 -10.99
N PRO A 98 6.38 -3.90 -11.54
CA PRO A 98 5.65 -5.09 -11.94
C PRO A 98 4.89 -5.70 -10.76
N MET A 99 3.59 -5.98 -10.95
CA MET A 99 2.72 -6.50 -9.89
C MET A 99 3.27 -7.80 -9.26
N ALA A 100 3.88 -8.67 -10.08
CA ALA A 100 4.47 -9.91 -9.61
C ALA A 100 5.66 -9.70 -8.66
N GLU A 101 6.38 -8.58 -8.80
CA GLU A 101 7.53 -8.26 -7.93
C GLU A 101 7.10 -7.69 -6.59
N LEU A 102 5.93 -7.04 -6.52
CA LEU A 102 5.33 -6.63 -5.25
C LEU A 102 4.69 -7.80 -4.50
N LEU A 103 4.05 -8.71 -5.24
CA LEU A 103 3.42 -9.91 -4.67
C LEU A 103 4.43 -10.99 -4.28
N ASN A 104 5.63 -10.97 -4.87
CA ASN A 104 6.73 -11.86 -4.54
C ASN A 104 8.05 -11.07 -4.50
N PRO A 105 8.25 -10.23 -3.48
CA PRO A 105 9.41 -9.34 -3.40
C PRO A 105 10.68 -10.09 -3.02
N ASN A 106 11.81 -9.59 -3.49
CA ASN A 106 13.12 -10.00 -2.97
C ASN A 106 13.36 -9.28 -1.64
N PHE A 107 13.73 -10.02 -0.60
CA PHE A 107 13.95 -9.45 0.72
C PHE A 107 15.22 -8.62 0.78
N VAL A 108 15.08 -7.41 1.34
CA VAL A 108 16.17 -6.48 1.56
C VAL A 108 16.69 -6.69 2.98
N ASP A 109 18.02 -6.62 3.13
CA ASP A 109 18.66 -6.57 4.43
C ASP A 109 18.29 -5.27 5.15
N LEU A 110 17.68 -5.40 6.33
CA LEU A 110 17.19 -4.27 7.10
C LEU A 110 18.24 -3.66 8.01
N GLU A 111 19.39 -4.31 8.26
CA GLU A 111 20.33 -3.93 9.32
C GLU A 111 20.74 -2.45 9.24
N LYS A 112 21.22 -2.01 8.08
CA LYS A 112 21.70 -0.63 7.91
C LYS A 112 20.59 0.40 8.11
N THR A 113 19.44 0.20 7.47
CA THR A 113 18.32 1.15 7.54
C THR A 113 17.64 1.11 8.91
N PHE A 114 17.62 -0.04 9.58
CA PHE A 114 17.10 -0.15 10.94
C PHE A 114 17.92 0.70 11.91
N ASN A 115 19.25 0.51 11.91
CA ASN A 115 20.16 1.23 12.82
C ASN A 115 20.22 2.73 12.51
N ALA A 116 20.21 3.11 11.23
CA ALA A 116 20.36 4.51 10.83
C ALA A 116 19.05 5.32 10.93
N ASP A 117 17.93 4.73 10.49
CA ASP A 117 16.71 5.47 10.19
C ASP A 117 15.51 5.09 11.07
N PHE A 118 15.63 4.12 11.99
CA PHE A 118 14.48 3.63 12.75
C PHE A 118 14.75 3.36 14.23
N GLU A 119 15.96 2.97 14.62
CA GLU A 119 16.32 2.77 16.02
C GLU A 119 16.04 4.04 16.85
N GLY A 120 15.29 3.89 17.96
CA GLY A 120 14.88 5.00 18.81
C GLY A 120 13.76 5.90 18.25
N MET A 121 13.24 5.65 17.04
CA MET A 121 12.19 6.46 16.42
C MET A 121 10.81 6.25 17.04
N THR A 122 10.56 5.09 17.62
CA THR A 122 9.25 4.68 18.14
C THR A 122 9.30 4.52 19.66
N VAL A 123 8.17 4.78 20.32
CA VAL A 123 8.04 4.58 21.77
C VAL A 123 7.96 3.09 22.11
N LEU A 124 7.34 2.31 21.24
CA LEU A 124 7.28 0.85 21.37
C LEU A 124 8.61 0.27 20.87
N LYS A 125 9.33 -0.40 21.75
CA LYS A 125 10.53 -1.13 21.35
C LYS A 125 10.13 -2.26 20.40
N VAL A 126 10.87 -2.38 19.31
CA VAL A 126 10.73 -3.45 18.33
C VAL A 126 12.12 -3.79 17.81
N SER A 127 12.43 -5.08 17.67
CA SER A 127 13.70 -5.54 17.12
C SER A 127 13.68 -5.56 15.60
N ARG A 128 14.87 -5.67 14.99
CA ARG A 128 15.00 -5.91 13.53
C ARG A 128 14.33 -7.23 13.13
N GLU A 129 14.57 -8.29 13.91
CA GLU A 129 14.04 -9.63 13.66
C GLU A 129 12.50 -9.62 13.65
N GLU A 130 11.86 -8.90 14.57
CA GLU A 130 10.40 -8.75 14.58
C GLU A 130 9.86 -8.08 13.31
N LEU A 131 10.62 -7.14 12.71
CA LEU A 131 10.21 -6.49 11.46
C LEU A 131 10.44 -7.41 10.25
N GLU A 132 11.48 -8.25 10.28
CA GLU A 132 11.72 -9.28 9.26
C GLU A 132 10.61 -10.33 9.30
N ASP A 133 10.25 -10.82 10.48
CA ASP A 133 9.12 -11.74 10.67
C ASP A 133 7.79 -11.11 10.22
N THR A 134 7.60 -9.82 10.50
CA THR A 134 6.42 -9.07 10.05
C THR A 134 6.35 -9.02 8.53
N ARG A 135 7.48 -8.77 7.85
CA ARG A 135 7.55 -8.77 6.37
C ARG A 135 7.15 -10.14 5.82
N ASP A 136 7.70 -11.20 6.38
CA ASP A 136 7.47 -12.56 5.90
C ASP A 136 6.01 -12.95 6.11
N ASN A 137 5.45 -12.60 7.28
CA ASN A 137 4.03 -12.78 7.58
C ASN A 137 3.13 -11.95 6.66
N LEU A 138 3.49 -10.72 6.32
CA LEU A 138 2.73 -9.88 5.38
C LEU A 138 2.64 -10.54 4.00
N VAL A 139 3.77 -10.99 3.45
CA VAL A 139 3.81 -11.64 2.13
C VAL A 139 2.93 -12.88 2.11
N ARG A 140 3.03 -13.73 3.14
CA ARG A 140 2.17 -14.91 3.29
C ARG A 140 0.69 -14.54 3.37
N THR A 141 0.35 -13.60 4.25
CA THR A 141 -1.04 -13.17 4.49
C THR A 141 -1.68 -12.62 3.21
N ILE A 142 -0.94 -11.85 2.41
CA ILE A 142 -1.44 -11.36 1.13
C ILE A 142 -1.65 -12.50 0.13
N LYS A 143 -0.68 -13.40 -0.02
CA LYS A 143 -0.80 -14.52 -0.98
C LYS A 143 -1.98 -15.45 -0.68
N GLU A 144 -2.16 -15.78 0.60
CA GLU A 144 -3.24 -16.65 1.07
C GLU A 144 -4.59 -15.92 1.10
N GLY A 145 -4.60 -14.63 1.43
CA GLY A 145 -5.82 -13.84 1.60
C GLY A 145 -6.48 -13.37 0.32
N LEU A 146 -5.79 -13.39 -0.83
CA LEU A 146 -6.40 -13.04 -2.12
C LEU A 146 -7.48 -14.07 -2.50
N THR A 147 -8.64 -13.58 -2.91
CA THR A 147 -9.71 -14.43 -3.45
C THR A 147 -9.49 -14.72 -4.94
N ASP A 148 -10.14 -15.76 -5.47
CA ASP A 148 -10.03 -16.06 -6.91
C ASP A 148 -10.57 -14.95 -7.82
N ARG A 149 -11.61 -14.23 -7.37
CA ARG A 149 -12.13 -13.05 -8.07
C ARG A 149 -11.10 -11.93 -8.10
N GLU A 150 -10.44 -11.67 -6.98
CA GLU A 150 -9.38 -10.66 -6.88
C GLU A 150 -8.14 -11.03 -7.73
N ARG A 151 -7.73 -12.31 -7.75
CA ARG A 151 -6.67 -12.81 -8.65
C ARG A 151 -7.04 -12.58 -10.12
N GLN A 152 -8.29 -12.90 -10.49
CA GLN A 152 -8.79 -12.66 -11.85
C GLN A 152 -8.81 -11.17 -12.21
N PHE A 153 -9.21 -10.30 -11.27
CA PHE A 153 -9.17 -8.85 -11.48
C PHE A 153 -7.75 -8.36 -11.78
N ILE A 154 -6.77 -8.74 -10.96
CA ILE A 154 -5.36 -8.37 -11.16
C ILE A 154 -4.86 -8.83 -12.54
N LEU A 155 -5.21 -10.06 -12.95
CA LEU A 155 -4.85 -10.60 -14.27
C LEU A 155 -5.56 -9.86 -15.41
N SER A 156 -6.83 -9.50 -15.26
CA SER A 156 -7.59 -8.73 -16.26
C SER A 156 -6.95 -7.37 -16.54
N ILE A 157 -6.49 -6.68 -15.49
CA ILE A 157 -5.71 -5.45 -15.62
C ILE A 157 -4.42 -5.73 -16.42
N LYS A 158 -3.67 -6.78 -16.05
CA LYS A 158 -2.42 -7.12 -16.75
C LYS A 158 -2.63 -7.43 -18.23
N LYS A 159 -3.75 -8.06 -18.59
CA LYS A 159 -4.14 -8.33 -20.00
C LYS A 159 -4.46 -7.06 -20.78
N GLY A 160 -4.78 -5.96 -20.08
CA GLY A 160 -5.15 -4.68 -20.68
C GLY A 160 -6.65 -4.55 -20.96
N ASP A 161 -7.45 -5.52 -20.50
CA ASP A 161 -8.91 -5.56 -20.62
C ASP A 161 -9.51 -5.86 -19.22
N PRO A 162 -9.65 -4.81 -18.37
CA PRO A 162 -10.04 -4.99 -16.98
C PRO A 162 -11.51 -5.39 -16.83
N ASP A 163 -11.78 -6.37 -15.98
CA ASP A 163 -13.14 -6.71 -15.56
C ASP A 163 -13.44 -6.07 -14.20
N TRP A 164 -14.03 -4.88 -14.23
CA TRP A 164 -14.36 -4.09 -13.04
C TRP A 164 -15.40 -4.76 -12.12
N THR A 165 -16.19 -5.69 -12.64
CA THR A 165 -17.21 -6.40 -11.85
C THR A 165 -16.60 -7.32 -10.78
N LEU A 166 -15.30 -7.62 -10.91
CA LEU A 166 -14.59 -8.52 -9.99
C LEU A 166 -14.15 -7.85 -8.70
N ILE A 167 -13.88 -6.54 -8.70
CA ILE A 167 -13.34 -5.84 -7.52
C ILE A 167 -14.44 -5.24 -6.63
N GLY A 168 -15.63 -4.97 -7.18
CA GLY A 168 -16.77 -4.44 -6.43
C GLY A 168 -16.52 -3.07 -5.81
N LEU A 169 -15.73 -2.23 -6.50
CA LEU A 169 -15.45 -0.84 -6.13
C LEU A 169 -15.89 0.08 -7.27
N GLU A 170 -16.58 1.15 -6.93
CA GLU A 170 -17.06 2.13 -7.90
C GLU A 170 -16.01 3.22 -8.16
N GLY A 171 -15.93 3.70 -9.40
CA GLY A 171 -15.11 4.86 -9.76
C GLY A 171 -13.60 4.63 -9.79
N VAL A 172 -13.10 3.46 -9.37
CA VAL A 172 -11.68 3.10 -9.43
C VAL A 172 -11.16 3.00 -10.86
N ASP A 173 -12.05 2.72 -11.81
CA ASP A 173 -11.78 2.75 -13.25
C ASP A 173 -11.36 4.15 -13.72
N ARG A 174 -11.79 5.22 -13.05
CA ARG A 174 -11.45 6.61 -13.41
C ARG A 174 -10.18 7.12 -12.76
N LEU A 175 -9.53 6.33 -11.89
CA LEU A 175 -8.31 6.76 -11.21
C LEU A 175 -7.18 6.97 -12.23
N PRO A 176 -6.53 8.15 -12.27
CA PRO A 176 -5.48 8.45 -13.23
C PRO A 176 -4.33 7.44 -13.24
N ALA A 177 -3.97 6.91 -12.08
CA ALA A 177 -2.90 5.92 -11.95
C ALA A 177 -3.22 4.59 -12.64
N ILE A 178 -4.47 4.13 -12.53
CA ILE A 178 -4.92 2.91 -13.21
C ILE A 178 -4.98 3.14 -14.72
N GLN A 179 -5.53 4.28 -15.15
CA GLN A 179 -5.56 4.65 -16.57
C GLN A 179 -4.14 4.71 -17.16
N TRP A 180 -3.19 5.26 -16.41
CA TRP A 180 -1.78 5.27 -16.78
C TRP A 180 -1.19 3.86 -16.89
N LYS A 181 -1.48 2.97 -15.93
CA LYS A 181 -1.06 1.56 -15.99
C LYS A 181 -1.56 0.88 -17.26
N LEU A 182 -2.84 1.05 -17.58
CA LEU A 182 -3.46 0.44 -18.75
C LEU A 182 -2.86 0.97 -20.05
N LEU A 183 -2.58 2.27 -20.12
CA LEU A 183 -1.86 2.87 -21.24
C LEU A 183 -0.48 2.24 -21.44
N ASN A 184 0.27 2.06 -20.34
CA ASN A 184 1.60 1.45 -20.39
C ASN A 184 1.54 -0.02 -20.81
N ILE A 185 0.54 -0.77 -20.35
CA ILE A 185 0.32 -2.17 -20.75
C ILE A 185 0.02 -2.26 -22.25
N LYS A 186 -0.85 -1.40 -22.78
CA LYS A 186 -1.17 -1.35 -24.22
C LYS A 186 0.03 -1.02 -25.09
N LYS A 187 1.00 -0.26 -24.56
CA LYS A 187 2.25 0.10 -25.24
C LYS A 187 3.36 -0.97 -25.13
N MET A 188 3.16 -2.03 -24.34
CA MET A 188 4.18 -3.07 -24.21
C MET A 188 4.33 -3.87 -25.51
N GLY A 189 5.57 -4.22 -25.87
CA GLY A 189 5.83 -5.19 -26.93
C GLY A 189 5.22 -6.56 -26.60
N LYS A 190 4.67 -7.25 -27.60
CA LYS A 190 3.89 -8.50 -27.43
C LYS A 190 4.60 -9.56 -26.59
N ASP A 191 5.88 -9.83 -26.87
CA ASP A 191 6.64 -10.86 -26.14
C ASP A 191 6.91 -10.47 -24.69
N LYS A 192 7.30 -9.21 -24.44
CA LYS A 192 7.51 -8.68 -23.08
C LYS A 192 6.20 -8.69 -22.29
N HIS A 193 5.08 -8.37 -22.93
CA HIS A 193 3.75 -8.40 -22.32
C HIS A 193 3.37 -9.83 -21.91
N LYS A 194 3.53 -10.80 -22.82
CA LYS A 194 3.26 -12.23 -22.58
C LYS A 194 4.13 -12.81 -21.47
N GLN A 195 5.43 -12.48 -21.44
CA GLN A 195 6.34 -12.91 -20.37
C GLN A 195 5.94 -12.33 -19.01
N ALA A 196 5.63 -11.03 -18.97
CA ALA A 196 5.19 -10.38 -17.73
C ALA A 196 3.83 -10.88 -17.25
N GLN A 197 2.93 -11.29 -18.16
CA GLN A 197 1.66 -11.93 -17.80
C GLN A 197 1.91 -13.32 -17.19
N ARG A 198 2.72 -14.17 -17.83
CA ARG A 198 3.07 -15.49 -17.30
C ARG A 198 3.70 -15.42 -15.91
N LYS A 199 4.65 -14.49 -15.70
CA LYS A 199 5.28 -14.28 -14.39
C LYS A 199 4.23 -13.94 -13.31
N LEU A 200 3.23 -13.15 -13.67
CA LEU A 200 2.14 -12.79 -12.76
C LEU A 200 1.16 -13.95 -12.52
N GLU A 201 0.82 -14.72 -13.56
CA GLU A 201 0.00 -15.94 -13.44
C GLU A 201 0.64 -16.93 -12.45
N THR A 202 1.92 -17.26 -12.65
CA THR A 202 2.68 -18.12 -11.72
C THR A 202 2.69 -17.56 -10.29
N CYS A 203 2.90 -16.25 -10.13
CA CYS A 203 2.89 -15.61 -8.81
C CYS A 203 1.53 -15.70 -8.11
N LEU A 204 0.44 -15.73 -8.87
CA LEU A 204 -0.92 -15.83 -8.37
C LEU A 204 -1.43 -17.28 -8.27
N GLY A 205 -0.60 -18.27 -8.60
CA GLY A 205 -0.98 -19.69 -8.62
C GLY A 205 -1.91 -20.07 -9.76
N ARG A 206 -1.74 -19.44 -10.93
CA ARG A 206 -2.53 -19.68 -12.16
C ARG A 206 -1.66 -20.12 -13.34
#